data_AF-A0A673XTM4-F1
#
_entry.id   AF-A0A673XTM4-F1
#
_cell.length_a   1.000
_cell.length_b   1.000
_cell.length_c   1.000
_cell.angle_alpha   90.00
_cell.angle_beta   90.00
_cell.angle_gamma   90.00
#
_symmetry.space_group_name_H-M   'P 1'
#
loop_
_entity.id
_entity.type
_entity.pdbx_description
1 polymer ?
#
loop_
_entity_poly.entity_id
_entity_poly.type
_entity_poly.pdbx_seq_one_letter_code
_entity_poly.pdbx_strand_id
1 'polypeptide(L)'
;MGINHVLSDSHRDKGTQGRSVQHSTGQIQIQYTLDDRVDDNIRIERCDSLESWIKAMDPKIKNKSNRTIENDKGETTRMAKDQSRPVKLAMMVLNSVLVVVTDLWAGLLGSAVFRRHFHLLLSGVVLFGPALSLWVSKYSIFANRNHYLYRMFLRSGWGWTCVFTGSFVFVLSFSIRRSLSLSIRHLSRIATVGALRWGSRSLLTLLENMAGSCYEPMPATLVGGLNLGQGASVPGQSLLLLHEGERKASCLKAGMLWQGWEVSEDTLLLCLCCLLLAEETAVLGPYLALGGPSGPPLRLLFLLCVSLLGLWLFLLLCLLAYFPQFPSQLLGGALGCLGWRGLYQGWYRLQPSWCCPGWPGEGLLITTQREPYSERGVHDVWPKY
;
A
#
# COMPACT_ATOMS: atom_id res chain seq x y z
N MET A 1 33.10 -68.00 9.72
CA MET A 1 33.31 -68.95 10.82
C MET A 1 33.85 -68.17 12.01
N GLY A 2 33.23 -68.03 13.17
CA GLY A 2 31.93 -68.39 13.77
C GLY A 2 31.79 -67.49 15.02
N ILE A 3 30.67 -66.81 15.27
CA ILE A 3 29.55 -67.22 16.14
C ILE A 3 30.02 -67.76 17.50
N ASN A 4 29.66 -67.09 18.60
CA ASN A 4 28.79 -67.66 19.64
C ASN A 4 28.26 -66.62 20.65
N HIS A 5 26.96 -66.76 20.88
CA HIS A 5 26.08 -66.15 21.87
C HIS A 5 25.98 -67.11 23.09
N VAL A 6 25.09 -66.77 24.06
CA VAL A 6 24.43 -67.63 25.10
C VAL A 6 25.06 -67.49 26.52
N LEU A 7 24.37 -67.35 27.67
CA LEU A 7 22.96 -67.19 28.10
C LEU A 7 22.90 -67.25 29.66
N SER A 8 21.82 -66.70 30.27
CA SER A 8 21.17 -67.03 31.59
C SER A 8 21.98 -66.92 32.92
N ASP A 9 21.44 -66.64 34.12
CA ASP A 9 20.17 -66.95 34.85
C ASP A 9 19.86 -65.83 35.90
N SER A 10 18.65 -65.41 36.26
CA SER A 10 17.48 -66.00 37.00
C SER A 10 17.64 -66.19 38.54
N HIS A 11 16.87 -65.41 39.35
CA HIS A 11 16.21 -65.73 40.66
C HIS A 11 15.82 -64.40 41.39
N ARG A 12 14.55 -64.00 41.56
CA ARG A 12 13.47 -64.42 42.51
C ARG A 12 13.72 -64.00 43.99
N ASP A 13 12.99 -63.01 44.53
CA ASP A 13 11.83 -63.14 45.47
C ASP A 13 11.45 -61.81 46.21
N LYS A 14 10.13 -61.60 46.29
CA LYS A 14 9.26 -61.05 47.37
C LYS A 14 9.66 -59.86 48.26
N GLY A 15 8.66 -59.02 48.57
CA GLY A 15 8.50 -58.54 49.96
C GLY A 15 7.88 -57.16 50.13
N THR A 16 6.67 -57.15 50.66
CA THR A 16 5.76 -56.03 50.89
C THR A 16 6.13 -55.16 52.12
N GLN A 17 5.68 -53.89 52.08
CA GLN A 17 5.05 -53.16 53.20
C GLN A 17 5.91 -52.41 54.23
N GLY A 18 5.66 -51.10 54.33
CA GLY A 18 5.59 -50.41 55.62
C GLY A 18 6.37 -49.10 55.80
N ARG A 19 5.64 -48.11 56.34
CA ARG A 19 6.08 -46.97 57.19
C ARG A 19 6.79 -45.76 56.56
N SER A 20 6.04 -44.65 56.59
CA SER A 20 6.31 -43.42 57.35
C SER A 20 7.76 -43.10 57.75
N VAL A 21 8.20 -41.88 57.45
CA VAL A 21 8.57 -40.80 58.40
C VAL A 21 9.52 -39.82 57.69
N GLN A 22 9.15 -38.54 57.78
CA GLN A 22 9.93 -37.29 57.90
C GLN A 22 11.44 -37.32 57.51
N HIS A 23 12.04 -36.29 56.91
CA HIS A 23 12.18 -34.93 57.47
C HIS A 23 12.93 -34.04 56.46
N SER A 24 12.61 -32.74 56.44
CA SER A 24 13.56 -31.61 56.22
C SER A 24 14.22 -31.47 54.82
N THR A 25 14.33 -30.31 54.17
CA THR A 25 14.46 -28.94 54.66
C THR A 25 14.33 -27.98 53.47
N GLY A 26 13.70 -26.82 53.67
CA GLY A 26 14.11 -25.56 53.02
C GLY A 26 13.48 -25.20 51.68
N GLN A 27 12.44 -24.36 51.69
CA GLN A 27 12.57 -22.96 51.27
C GLN A 27 11.29 -22.16 51.51
N ILE A 28 11.39 -21.26 52.51
CA ILE A 28 10.95 -19.86 52.55
C ILE A 28 9.49 -19.55 52.15
N GLN A 29 8.72 -19.27 53.21
CA GLN A 29 7.48 -18.51 53.30
C GLN A 29 7.46 -17.22 52.46
N ILE A 30 6.26 -16.81 52.04
CA ILE A 30 5.49 -15.73 52.70
C ILE A 30 4.02 -15.94 52.32
N GLN A 31 3.18 -16.35 53.29
CA GLN A 31 1.76 -16.01 53.22
C GLN A 31 1.07 -16.09 54.60
N TYR A 32 0.62 -14.91 55.05
CA TYR A 32 -0.38 -14.54 56.07
C TYR A 32 -0.40 -15.23 57.44
N THR A 33 -0.16 -14.42 58.48
CA THR A 33 -0.79 -14.56 59.80
C THR A 33 -1.09 -13.18 60.36
N LEU A 34 -2.38 -12.90 60.58
CA LEU A 34 -2.85 -12.19 61.76
C LEU A 34 -4.30 -12.61 61.95
N ASP A 35 -4.43 -13.65 62.76
CA ASP A 35 -5.65 -14.07 63.43
C ASP A 35 -5.81 -13.12 64.62
N ASP A 36 -6.84 -12.28 64.61
CA ASP A 36 -7.33 -11.63 65.82
C ASP A 36 -8.78 -12.02 66.02
N ARG A 37 -8.93 -12.81 67.08
CA ARG A 37 -10.14 -13.36 67.64
C ARG A 37 -11.02 -12.23 68.18
N VAL A 38 -12.12 -11.94 67.49
CA VAL A 38 -13.28 -11.25 68.07
C VAL A 38 -14.48 -12.15 67.87
N ASP A 39 -14.92 -12.74 68.98
CA ASP A 39 -16.24 -13.33 69.12
C ASP A 39 -17.30 -12.27 68.76
N ASP A 40 -18.00 -12.47 67.66
CA ASP A 40 -19.36 -11.99 67.53
C ASP A 40 -20.18 -13.01 66.74
N ASN A 41 -21.02 -13.69 67.49
CA ASN A 41 -22.02 -14.64 67.06
C ASN A 41 -23.11 -13.91 66.25
N ILE A 42 -22.81 -13.49 65.02
CA ILE A 42 -23.82 -13.03 64.07
C ILE A 42 -24.27 -14.25 63.26
N ARG A 43 -25.21 -14.96 63.85
CA ARG A 43 -26.14 -15.84 63.14
C ARG A 43 -26.82 -14.99 62.07
N ILE A 44 -26.27 -14.99 60.86
CA ILE A 44 -26.98 -14.52 59.66
C ILE A 44 -28.13 -15.49 59.51
N GLU A 45 -29.28 -15.10 60.06
CA GLU A 45 -30.58 -15.57 59.61
C GLU A 45 -30.59 -15.37 58.10
N ARG A 46 -30.27 -16.46 57.42
CA ARG A 46 -30.56 -16.70 56.02
C ARG A 46 -31.97 -16.18 55.81
N CYS A 47 -32.12 -15.32 54.80
CA CYS A 47 -33.34 -14.63 54.45
C CYS A 47 -34.42 -15.65 54.00
N ASP A 48 -34.91 -16.48 54.92
CA ASP A 48 -36.06 -17.36 54.75
C ASP A 48 -37.31 -16.50 54.49
N SER A 49 -37.25 -15.20 54.82
CA SER A 49 -38.23 -14.20 54.42
C SER A 49 -38.26 -14.00 52.90
N LEU A 50 -37.14 -13.93 52.17
CA LEU A 50 -37.19 -13.68 50.72
C LEU A 50 -37.66 -14.92 49.93
N GLU A 51 -37.24 -16.12 50.33
CA GLU A 51 -37.76 -17.36 49.73
C GLU A 51 -39.21 -17.65 50.14
N SER A 52 -39.62 -17.35 51.38
CA SER A 52 -41.02 -17.49 51.79
C SER A 52 -41.91 -16.43 51.14
N TRP A 53 -41.45 -15.19 50.96
CA TRP A 53 -42.16 -14.15 50.20
C TRP A 53 -42.26 -14.50 48.72
N ILE A 54 -41.22 -15.08 48.10
CA ILE A 54 -41.27 -15.57 46.71
C ILE A 54 -42.22 -16.77 46.57
N LYS A 55 -42.31 -17.64 47.58
CA LYS A 55 -43.27 -18.78 47.63
C LYS A 55 -44.70 -18.35 47.98
N ALA A 56 -44.86 -17.29 48.78
CA ALA A 56 -46.16 -16.71 49.15
C ALA A 56 -46.68 -15.70 48.12
N MET A 57 -45.84 -15.29 47.16
CA MET A 57 -46.24 -14.43 46.06
C MET A 57 -47.24 -15.20 45.19
N ASP A 58 -48.44 -14.63 45.03
CA ASP A 58 -49.53 -15.23 44.27
C ASP A 58 -49.00 -15.71 42.90
N PRO A 59 -49.21 -17.00 42.52
CA PRO A 59 -48.78 -17.52 41.24
C PRO A 59 -49.24 -16.67 40.05
N LYS A 60 -50.34 -15.91 40.19
CA LYS A 60 -50.80 -14.93 39.19
C LYS A 60 -49.83 -13.76 39.01
N ILE A 61 -49.21 -13.26 40.07
CA ILE A 61 -48.25 -12.15 40.05
C ILE A 61 -46.94 -12.59 39.40
N LYS A 62 -46.44 -13.78 39.75
CA LYS A 62 -45.22 -14.36 39.14
C LYS A 62 -45.39 -14.59 37.63
N ASN A 63 -46.52 -15.18 37.23
CA ASN A 63 -46.83 -15.41 35.82
C ASN A 63 -47.05 -14.08 35.05
N LYS A 64 -47.61 -13.06 35.72
CA LYS A 64 -47.73 -11.71 35.13
C LYS A 64 -46.36 -11.08 34.90
N SER A 65 -45.47 -11.10 35.90
CA SER A 65 -44.10 -10.58 35.79
C SER A 65 -43.28 -11.28 34.71
N ASN A 66 -43.31 -12.61 34.66
CA ASN A 66 -42.61 -13.37 33.61
C ASN A 66 -43.14 -13.03 32.21
N ARG A 67 -44.47 -12.91 32.03
CA ARG A 67 -45.06 -12.50 30.74
C ARG A 67 -44.68 -11.08 30.35
N THR A 68 -44.58 -10.15 31.30
CA THR A 68 -44.14 -8.78 31.01
C THR A 68 -42.67 -8.75 30.59
N ILE A 69 -41.81 -9.53 31.26
CA ILE A 69 -40.38 -9.64 30.91
C ILE A 69 -40.21 -10.33 29.55
N GLU A 70 -40.96 -11.40 29.26
CA GLU A 70 -40.91 -12.07 27.95
C GLU A 70 -41.44 -11.18 26.82
N ASN A 71 -42.50 -10.41 27.06
CA ASN A 71 -43.03 -9.46 26.09
C ASN A 71 -42.05 -8.30 25.84
N ASP A 72 -41.47 -7.72 26.89
CA ASP A 72 -40.50 -6.62 26.78
C ASP A 72 -39.21 -7.09 26.07
N LYS A 73 -38.73 -8.29 26.39
CA LYS A 73 -37.60 -8.93 25.70
C LYS A 73 -37.95 -9.28 24.24
N GLY A 74 -39.20 -9.65 23.97
CA GLY A 74 -39.74 -9.90 22.64
C GLY A 74 -39.87 -8.62 21.80
N GLU A 75 -40.32 -7.51 22.38
CA GLU A 75 -40.44 -6.22 21.70
C GLU A 75 -39.07 -5.59 21.44
N THR A 76 -38.16 -5.60 22.42
CA THR A 76 -36.78 -5.11 22.23
C THR A 76 -36.02 -5.91 21.17
N THR A 77 -36.17 -7.24 21.13
CA THR A 77 -35.57 -8.07 20.07
C THR A 77 -36.21 -7.86 18.71
N ARG A 78 -37.52 -7.60 18.64
CA ARG A 78 -38.21 -7.24 17.38
C ARG A 78 -37.75 -5.87 16.85
N MET A 79 -37.67 -4.86 17.72
CA MET A 79 -37.17 -3.53 17.39
C MET A 79 -35.70 -3.58 16.91
N ALA A 80 -34.84 -4.36 17.60
CA ALA A 80 -33.45 -4.57 17.17
C ALA A 80 -33.33 -5.33 15.84
N LYS A 81 -34.23 -6.30 15.59
CA LYS A 81 -34.29 -7.06 14.33
C LYS A 81 -34.81 -6.20 13.18
N ASP A 82 -35.71 -5.26 13.45
CA ASP A 82 -36.27 -4.37 12.44
C ASP A 82 -35.29 -3.25 12.03
N GLN A 83 -34.52 -2.70 13.00
CA GLN A 83 -33.44 -1.75 12.73
C GLN A 83 -32.22 -2.41 12.05
N SER A 84 -31.92 -3.69 12.33
CA SER A 84 -30.77 -4.41 11.75
C SER A 84 -31.03 -4.99 10.36
N ARG A 85 -32.29 -5.19 9.97
CA ARG A 85 -32.69 -5.61 8.61
C ARG A 85 -32.25 -4.65 7.50
N PRO A 86 -32.51 -3.33 7.55
CA PRO A 86 -32.07 -2.39 6.52
C PRO A 86 -30.53 -2.27 6.50
N VAL A 87 -29.87 -2.32 7.66
CA VAL A 87 -28.39 -2.30 7.74
C VAL A 87 -27.78 -3.54 7.10
N LYS A 88 -28.36 -4.73 7.34
CA LYS A 88 -27.90 -5.98 6.73
C LYS A 88 -28.12 -5.98 5.22
N LEU A 89 -29.26 -5.48 4.74
CA LEU A 89 -29.54 -5.32 3.31
C LEU A 89 -28.58 -4.33 2.65
N ALA A 90 -28.35 -3.17 3.27
CA ALA A 90 -27.40 -2.18 2.79
C ALA A 90 -25.96 -2.74 2.73
N MET A 91 -25.54 -3.53 3.73
CA MET A 91 -24.23 -4.18 3.75
C MET A 91 -24.11 -5.25 2.66
N MET A 92 -25.17 -6.02 2.39
CA MET A 92 -25.20 -6.97 1.27
C MET A 92 -25.06 -6.24 -0.07
N VAL A 93 -25.84 -5.18 -0.28
CA VAL A 93 -25.75 -4.37 -1.51
C VAL A 93 -24.36 -3.77 -1.66
N LEU A 94 -23.79 -3.19 -0.60
CA LEU A 94 -22.44 -2.61 -0.64
C LEU A 94 -21.39 -3.68 -0.97
N ASN A 95 -21.49 -4.87 -0.40
CA ASN A 95 -20.58 -5.97 -0.71
C ASN A 95 -20.75 -6.46 -2.15
N SER A 96 -21.98 -6.55 -2.66
CA SER A 96 -22.24 -6.88 -4.07
C SER A 96 -21.66 -5.84 -5.01
N VAL A 97 -21.85 -4.55 -4.74
CA VAL A 97 -21.26 -3.45 -5.52
C VAL A 97 -19.73 -3.51 -5.46
N LEU A 98 -19.16 -3.69 -4.26
CA LEU A 98 -17.71 -3.85 -4.07
C LEU A 98 -17.16 -4.98 -4.94
N VAL A 99 -17.84 -6.13 -4.97
CA VAL A 99 -17.45 -7.29 -5.75
C VAL A 99 -17.50 -6.97 -7.25
N VAL A 100 -18.63 -6.48 -7.75
CA VAL A 100 -18.83 -6.16 -9.18
C VAL A 100 -17.83 -5.12 -9.67
N VAL A 101 -17.64 -4.04 -8.91
CA VAL A 101 -16.71 -2.95 -9.29
C VAL A 101 -15.27 -3.48 -9.28
N THR A 102 -14.90 -4.26 -8.27
CA THR A 102 -13.55 -4.85 -8.20
C THR A 102 -13.30 -5.82 -9.35
N ASP A 103 -14.26 -6.70 -9.66
CA ASP A 103 -14.09 -7.70 -10.72
C ASP A 103 -14.01 -7.02 -12.11
N LEU A 104 -14.78 -5.96 -12.34
CA LEU A 104 -14.71 -5.16 -13.57
C LEU A 104 -13.31 -4.52 -13.74
N TRP A 105 -12.82 -3.83 -12.72
CA TRP A 105 -11.50 -3.20 -12.76
C TRP A 105 -10.37 -4.23 -12.80
N ALA A 106 -10.50 -5.34 -12.08
CA ALA A 106 -9.51 -6.41 -12.09
C ALA A 106 -9.44 -7.11 -13.46
N GLY A 107 -10.59 -7.29 -14.13
CA GLY A 107 -10.64 -7.76 -15.51
C GLY A 107 -10.00 -6.79 -16.50
N LEU A 108 -10.28 -5.48 -16.36
CA LEU A 108 -9.70 -4.45 -17.20
C LEU A 108 -8.17 -4.35 -17.04
N LEU A 109 -7.68 -4.21 -15.80
CA LEU A 109 -6.25 -4.06 -15.50
C LEU A 109 -5.48 -5.37 -15.71
N GLY A 110 -6.13 -6.52 -15.49
CA GLY A 110 -5.57 -7.84 -15.74
C GLY A 110 -5.53 -8.22 -17.23
N SER A 111 -6.21 -7.49 -18.10
CA SER A 111 -6.22 -7.78 -19.54
C SER A 111 -4.82 -7.64 -20.16
N ALA A 112 -4.47 -8.56 -21.05
CA ALA A 112 -3.20 -8.51 -21.78
C ALA A 112 -3.05 -7.20 -22.59
N VAL A 113 -4.17 -6.68 -23.10
CA VAL A 113 -4.21 -5.42 -23.86
C VAL A 113 -3.79 -4.26 -22.96
N PHE A 114 -4.36 -4.14 -21.77
CA PHE A 114 -4.01 -3.07 -20.84
C PHE A 114 -2.53 -3.15 -20.44
N ARG A 115 -2.05 -4.33 -20.01
CA ARG A 115 -0.64 -4.51 -19.62
C ARG A 115 0.34 -4.15 -20.74
N ARG A 116 0.03 -4.53 -21.98
CA ARG A 116 0.90 -4.25 -23.13
C ARG A 116 0.85 -2.78 -23.56
N HIS A 117 -0.30 -2.13 -23.53
CA HIS A 117 -0.47 -0.80 -24.13
C HIS A 117 -0.45 0.35 -23.13
N PHE A 118 -0.49 0.09 -21.82
CA PHE A 118 -0.54 1.16 -20.81
C PHE A 118 0.68 2.10 -20.89
N HIS A 119 1.88 1.58 -21.13
CA HIS A 119 3.07 2.42 -21.29
C HIS A 119 3.04 3.27 -22.58
N LEU A 120 2.37 2.79 -23.63
CA LEU A 120 2.14 3.54 -24.87
C LEU A 120 1.10 4.64 -24.64
N LEU A 121 0.03 4.35 -23.90
CA LEU A 121 -0.96 5.34 -23.48
C LEU A 121 -0.30 6.44 -22.67
N LEU A 122 0.55 6.10 -21.70
CA LEU A 122 1.27 7.07 -20.88
C LEU A 122 2.22 7.93 -21.73
N SER A 123 2.94 7.31 -22.68
CA SER A 123 3.82 8.02 -23.61
C SER A 123 3.03 8.97 -24.52
N GLY A 124 1.87 8.54 -25.02
CA GLY A 124 0.96 9.37 -25.80
C GLY A 124 0.41 10.54 -24.99
N VAL A 125 0.01 10.31 -23.74
CA VAL A 125 -0.43 11.37 -22.82
C VAL A 125 0.67 12.39 -22.60
N VAL A 126 1.93 11.99 -22.38
CA VAL A 126 3.04 12.94 -22.21
C VAL A 126 3.36 13.70 -23.49
N LEU A 127 3.29 13.05 -24.65
CA LEU A 127 3.59 13.67 -25.94
C LEU A 127 2.51 14.68 -26.37
N PHE A 128 1.24 14.29 -26.29
CA PHE A 128 0.11 15.09 -26.76
C PHE A 128 -0.53 15.94 -25.66
N GLY A 129 -0.28 15.65 -24.39
CA GLY A 129 -0.88 16.33 -23.24
C GLY A 129 -0.73 17.85 -23.28
N PRO A 130 0.44 18.39 -23.64
CA PRO A 130 0.59 19.86 -23.74
C PRO A 130 -0.21 20.51 -24.88
N ALA A 131 -0.64 19.76 -25.91
CA ALA A 131 -1.55 20.30 -26.91
C ALA A 131 -2.92 20.65 -26.30
N LEU A 132 -3.29 20.02 -25.16
CA LEU A 132 -4.49 20.37 -24.40
C LEU A 132 -4.41 21.78 -23.80
N SER A 133 -3.22 22.36 -23.66
CA SER A 133 -3.07 23.75 -23.20
C SER A 133 -3.78 24.77 -24.10
N LEU A 134 -4.01 24.42 -25.38
CA LEU A 134 -4.74 25.25 -26.34
C LEU A 134 -6.26 25.28 -26.06
N TRP A 135 -6.78 24.25 -25.40
CA TRP A 135 -8.22 24.05 -25.19
C TRP A 135 -8.66 24.37 -23.75
N VAL A 136 -7.72 24.34 -22.81
CA VAL A 136 -8.02 24.48 -21.39
C VAL A 136 -8.07 25.95 -20.98
N SER A 137 -9.15 26.34 -20.30
CA SER A 137 -9.33 27.70 -19.77
C SER A 137 -8.34 28.01 -18.65
N LYS A 138 -7.69 29.19 -18.74
CA LYS A 138 -6.74 29.70 -17.73
C LYS A 138 -7.39 30.08 -16.40
N TYR A 139 -8.72 30.08 -16.31
CA TYR A 139 -9.49 30.48 -15.12
C TYR A 139 -9.84 29.33 -14.17
N SER A 140 -9.35 28.11 -14.43
CA SER A 140 -9.62 27.00 -13.53
C SER A 140 -8.80 27.09 -12.24
N ILE A 141 -9.31 26.49 -11.16
CA ILE A 141 -8.64 26.40 -9.86
C ILE A 141 -7.25 25.75 -9.98
N PHE A 142 -7.04 24.89 -10.99
CA PHE A 142 -5.79 24.17 -11.22
C PHE A 142 -4.76 24.94 -12.07
N ALA A 143 -5.15 26.09 -12.65
CA ALA A 143 -4.21 26.94 -13.39
C ALA A 143 -3.18 27.62 -12.47
N ASN A 144 -3.44 27.68 -11.15
CA ASN A 144 -2.51 28.26 -10.20
C ASN A 144 -1.52 27.20 -9.66
N ARG A 145 -0.24 27.30 -10.04
CA ARG A 145 0.84 26.40 -9.59
C ARG A 145 1.10 26.44 -8.08
N ASN A 146 0.65 27.51 -7.42
CA ASN A 146 0.80 27.69 -5.98
C ASN A 146 -0.36 27.09 -5.18
N HIS A 147 -1.32 26.44 -5.84
CA HIS A 147 -2.42 25.78 -5.14
C HIS A 147 -1.88 24.67 -4.21
N TYR A 148 -2.22 24.78 -2.93
CA TYR A 148 -1.68 23.92 -1.87
C TYR A 148 -1.94 22.43 -2.12
N LEU A 149 -3.16 22.08 -2.53
CA LEU A 149 -3.53 20.69 -2.80
C LEU A 149 -2.64 20.06 -3.86
N TYR A 150 -2.39 20.78 -4.96
CA TYR A 150 -1.58 20.30 -6.06
C TYR A 150 -0.15 20.00 -5.61
N ARG A 151 0.49 20.94 -4.89
CA ARG A 151 1.84 20.74 -4.35
C ARG A 151 1.90 19.63 -3.31
N MET A 152 0.90 19.53 -2.44
CA MET A 152 0.84 18.51 -1.40
C MET A 152 0.73 17.11 -2.01
N PHE A 153 -0.15 16.90 -3.00
CA PHE A 153 -0.31 15.60 -3.66
C PHE A 153 0.93 15.21 -4.46
N LEU A 154 1.54 16.13 -5.22
CA LEU A 154 2.77 15.82 -5.96
C LEU A 154 3.93 15.45 -5.02
N ARG A 155 4.13 16.22 -3.95
CA ARG A 155 5.24 15.97 -3.01
C ARG A 155 5.06 14.68 -2.24
N SER A 156 3.82 14.34 -1.88
CA SER A 156 3.48 13.12 -1.14
C SER A 156 3.21 11.91 -2.02
N GLY A 157 3.25 12.04 -3.36
CA GLY A 157 2.73 10.99 -4.24
C GLY A 157 3.48 9.67 -4.18
N TRP A 158 4.79 9.70 -3.95
CA TRP A 158 5.56 8.49 -3.69
C TRP A 158 5.13 7.80 -2.37
N GLY A 159 4.89 8.57 -1.31
CA GLY A 159 4.48 8.04 -0.01
C GLY A 159 3.14 7.31 -0.08
N TRP A 160 2.13 7.94 -0.68
CA TRP A 160 0.81 7.33 -0.87
C TRP A 160 0.88 6.07 -1.74
N THR A 161 1.67 6.11 -2.83
CA THR A 161 1.86 4.95 -3.69
C THR A 161 2.51 3.79 -2.93
N CYS A 162 3.54 4.06 -2.12
CA CYS A 162 4.16 3.04 -1.27
C CYS A 162 3.19 2.45 -0.24
N VAL A 163 2.39 3.30 0.42
CA VAL A 163 1.44 2.84 1.45
C VAL A 163 0.37 1.96 0.84
N PHE A 164 -0.38 2.44 -0.15
CA PHE A 164 -1.50 1.68 -0.72
C PHE A 164 -1.01 0.45 -1.50
N THR A 165 -0.04 0.60 -2.39
CA THR A 165 0.49 -0.53 -3.17
C THR A 165 1.24 -1.52 -2.27
N GLY A 166 1.99 -1.04 -1.29
CA GLY A 166 2.71 -1.90 -0.34
C GLY A 166 1.75 -2.71 0.51
N SER A 167 0.71 -2.08 1.07
CA SER A 167 -0.34 -2.79 1.79
C SER A 167 -1.05 -3.80 0.86
N PHE A 168 -1.35 -3.44 -0.38
CA PHE A 168 -2.01 -4.33 -1.35
C PHE A 168 -1.17 -5.59 -1.60
N VAL A 169 0.10 -5.40 -1.94
CA VAL A 169 1.05 -6.48 -2.21
C VAL A 169 1.25 -7.35 -0.98
N PHE A 170 1.33 -6.76 0.22
CA PHE A 170 1.47 -7.49 1.47
C PHE A 170 0.24 -8.36 1.76
N VAL A 171 -0.97 -7.80 1.69
CA VAL A 171 -2.22 -8.54 1.95
C VAL A 171 -2.43 -9.64 0.91
N LEU A 172 -2.16 -9.36 -0.37
CA LEU A 172 -2.24 -10.35 -1.44
C LEU A 172 -1.26 -11.52 -1.20
N SER A 173 0.00 -11.21 -0.90
CA SER A 173 1.04 -12.22 -0.63
C SER A 173 0.72 -13.06 0.61
N PHE A 174 0.29 -12.41 1.69
CA PHE A 174 -0.07 -13.07 2.94
C PHE A 174 -1.28 -13.98 2.77
N SER A 175 -2.30 -13.55 2.01
CA SER A 175 -3.52 -14.33 1.76
C SER A 175 -3.24 -15.66 1.05
N ILE A 176 -2.17 -15.72 0.26
CA ILE A 176 -1.90 -16.86 -0.63
C ILE A 176 -0.89 -17.84 -0.02
N ARG A 177 0.17 -17.34 0.63
CA ARG A 177 1.28 -18.20 1.12
C ARG A 177 1.48 -18.17 2.62
N ARG A 178 0.83 -17.25 3.35
CA ARG A 178 0.98 -17.01 4.80
C ARG A 178 2.44 -16.87 5.29
N SER A 179 3.41 -16.62 4.39
CA SER A 179 4.84 -16.53 4.72
C SER A 179 5.34 -15.09 4.61
N LEU A 180 6.05 -14.65 5.64
CA LEU A 180 6.59 -13.29 5.73
C LEU A 180 7.78 -13.07 4.78
N SER A 181 8.62 -14.10 4.57
CA SER A 181 9.81 -14.00 3.71
C SER A 181 9.45 -13.70 2.25
N LEU A 182 8.38 -14.32 1.73
CA LEU A 182 7.91 -14.08 0.37
C LEU A 182 7.25 -12.70 0.24
N SER A 183 6.50 -12.28 1.26
CA SER A 183 5.86 -10.95 1.28
C SER A 183 6.91 -9.83 1.30
N ILE A 184 7.99 -9.99 2.07
CA ILE A 184 9.12 -9.03 2.09
C ILE A 184 9.81 -8.98 0.72
N ARG A 185 9.95 -10.11 0.03
CA ARG A 185 10.49 -10.14 -1.34
C ARG A 185 9.62 -9.36 -2.32
N HIS A 186 8.30 -9.44 -2.22
CA HIS A 186 7.43 -8.65 -3.10
C HIS A 186 7.45 -7.16 -2.75
N LEU A 187 7.58 -6.81 -1.46
CA LEU A 187 7.76 -5.43 -1.02
C LEU A 187 9.09 -4.82 -1.50
N SER A 188 10.14 -5.63 -1.67
CA SER A 188 11.42 -5.13 -2.16
C SER A 188 11.33 -4.55 -3.58
N ARG A 189 10.32 -4.93 -4.39
CA ARG A 189 10.03 -4.32 -5.70
C ARG A 189 9.64 -2.84 -5.60
N ILE A 190 8.88 -2.49 -4.57
CA ILE A 190 8.47 -1.10 -4.33
C ILE A 190 9.69 -0.31 -3.86
N ALA A 191 10.53 -0.93 -3.02
CA ALA A 191 11.77 -0.33 -2.55
C ALA A 191 12.76 -0.07 -3.69
N THR A 192 12.92 -0.99 -4.65
CA THR A 192 13.80 -0.80 -5.83
C THR A 192 13.30 0.31 -6.75
N VAL A 193 12.00 0.45 -6.97
CA VAL A 193 11.45 1.61 -7.70
C VAL A 193 11.71 2.92 -6.95
N GLY A 194 11.60 2.91 -5.61
CA GLY A 194 11.92 4.06 -4.77
C GLY A 194 13.39 4.45 -4.82
N ALA A 195 14.28 3.45 -4.79
CA ALA A 195 15.72 3.64 -4.94
C ALA A 195 16.06 4.18 -6.32
N LEU A 196 15.43 3.66 -7.38
CA LEU A 196 15.61 4.16 -8.75
C LEU A 196 15.17 5.63 -8.86
N ARG A 197 14.02 6.00 -8.27
CA ARG A 197 13.54 7.38 -8.23
C ARG A 197 14.52 8.29 -7.48
N TRP A 198 14.99 7.86 -6.31
CA TRP A 198 15.96 8.63 -5.52
C TRP A 198 17.27 8.83 -6.29
N GLY A 199 17.76 7.76 -6.93
CA GLY A 199 18.95 7.77 -7.77
C GLY A 199 18.80 8.66 -9.00
N SER A 200 17.66 8.59 -9.71
CA SER A 200 17.40 9.43 -10.89
C SER A 200 17.33 10.90 -10.50
N ARG A 201 16.69 11.24 -9.38
CA ARG A 201 16.65 12.62 -8.87
C ARG A 201 18.05 13.14 -8.56
N SER A 202 18.85 12.33 -7.87
CA SER A 202 20.24 12.67 -7.55
C SER A 202 21.06 12.86 -8.83
N LEU A 203 20.95 11.94 -9.79
CA LEU A 203 21.64 12.02 -11.07
C LEU A 203 21.24 13.28 -11.86
N LEU A 204 19.94 13.59 -11.91
CA LEU A 204 19.45 14.79 -12.58
C LEU A 204 19.98 16.07 -11.94
N THR A 205 20.04 16.14 -10.61
CA THR A 205 20.65 17.30 -9.94
C THR A 205 22.15 17.42 -10.23
N LEU A 206 22.86 16.29 -10.36
CA LEU A 206 24.28 16.31 -10.74
C LEU A 206 24.46 16.76 -12.19
N LEU A 207 23.68 16.20 -13.12
CA LEU A 207 23.71 16.59 -14.53
C LEU A 207 23.35 18.05 -14.72
N GLU A 208 22.34 18.54 -14.00
CA GLU A 208 21.96 19.95 -14.04
C GLU A 208 23.12 20.83 -13.56
N ASN A 209 23.75 20.51 -12.43
CA ASN A 209 24.90 21.27 -11.92
C ASN A 209 26.12 21.23 -12.85
N MET A 210 26.30 20.15 -13.62
CA MET A 210 27.43 20.02 -14.55
C MET A 210 27.17 20.67 -15.91
N ALA A 211 25.92 20.68 -16.37
CA ALA A 211 25.55 21.19 -17.69
C ALA A 211 25.03 22.62 -17.67
N GLY A 212 24.70 23.16 -16.49
CA GLY A 212 24.19 24.52 -16.34
C GLY A 212 25.30 25.56 -16.22
N SER A 213 24.99 26.77 -16.67
CA SER A 213 25.86 27.93 -16.55
C SER A 213 25.16 29.03 -15.76
N CYS A 214 25.95 29.78 -14.99
CA CYS A 214 25.47 30.92 -14.21
C CYS A 214 25.75 32.22 -14.95
N TYR A 215 24.73 33.07 -15.06
CA TYR A 215 24.78 34.34 -15.78
C TYR A 215 24.42 35.50 -14.86
N GLU A 216 25.16 36.60 -14.97
CA GLU A 216 24.86 37.81 -14.23
C GLU A 216 23.87 38.69 -15.01
N PRO A 217 22.74 39.10 -14.40
CA PRO A 217 21.80 40.00 -15.06
C PRO A 217 22.41 41.40 -15.16
N MET A 218 22.77 41.84 -16.36
CA MET A 218 23.25 43.21 -16.57
C MET A 218 22.10 44.22 -16.36
N PRO A 219 22.29 45.25 -15.51
CA PRO A 219 21.33 46.34 -15.42
C PRO A 219 21.32 47.11 -16.75
N ALA A 220 20.14 47.28 -17.34
CA ALA A 220 19.92 47.98 -18.61
C ALA A 220 20.18 49.50 -18.55
N THR A 221 21.06 49.98 -17.67
CA THR A 221 21.21 51.40 -17.33
C THR A 221 22.55 52.02 -17.72
N LEU A 222 23.42 51.33 -18.46
CA LEU A 222 24.75 51.87 -18.81
C LEU A 222 25.16 51.75 -20.28
N VAL A 223 24.22 51.46 -21.18
CA VAL A 223 24.42 51.71 -22.62
C VAL A 223 23.63 52.96 -23.00
N GLY A 224 24.31 54.10 -22.89
CA GLY A 224 24.01 55.33 -23.62
C GLY A 224 22.82 56.14 -23.11
N GLY A 225 23.12 57.27 -22.46
CA GLY A 225 22.18 58.37 -22.25
C GLY A 225 21.75 59.06 -23.55
N LEU A 226 21.10 58.34 -24.46
CA LEU A 226 20.44 58.91 -25.63
C LEU A 226 19.08 58.22 -25.83
N ASN A 227 18.02 58.99 -25.59
CA ASN A 227 16.68 58.72 -26.09
C ASN A 227 16.74 58.63 -27.63
N LEU A 228 16.51 57.44 -28.19
CA LEU A 228 16.18 57.26 -29.60
C LEU A 228 15.05 56.22 -29.70
N GLY A 229 13.95 56.64 -30.32
CA GLY A 229 12.68 55.94 -30.30
C GLY A 229 12.62 54.68 -31.16
N GLN A 230 11.47 54.02 -31.02
CA GLN A 230 10.78 53.21 -32.03
C GLN A 230 11.56 52.04 -32.67
N GLY A 231 11.11 50.82 -32.32
CA GLY A 231 11.14 49.69 -33.24
C GLY A 231 12.01 48.51 -32.79
N ALA A 232 11.41 47.32 -32.86
CA ALA A 232 12.01 45.98 -32.77
C ALA A 232 12.53 45.54 -31.39
N SER A 233 11.69 44.77 -30.70
CA SER A 233 12.08 43.82 -29.66
C SER A 233 13.05 42.76 -30.25
N VAL A 234 14.34 43.00 -30.15
CA VAL A 234 15.39 41.99 -30.36
C VAL A 234 15.50 41.16 -29.08
N PRO A 235 15.29 39.83 -29.10
CA PRO A 235 15.46 38.99 -27.92
C PRO A 235 16.95 38.69 -27.75
N GLY A 236 17.68 39.65 -27.19
CA GLY A 236 19.12 39.56 -27.01
C GLY A 236 19.53 40.30 -25.75
N GLN A 237 19.10 39.81 -24.58
CA GLN A 237 19.74 40.17 -23.32
C GLN A 237 21.19 39.69 -23.39
N SER A 238 22.13 40.62 -23.51
CA SER A 238 23.57 40.34 -23.47
C SER A 238 23.95 39.88 -22.05
N LEU A 239 23.84 38.58 -21.80
CA LEU A 239 24.21 37.90 -20.57
C LEU A 239 25.72 37.62 -20.60
N LEU A 240 26.46 38.14 -19.61
CA LEU A 240 27.87 37.77 -19.40
C LEU A 240 27.91 36.42 -18.68
N LEU A 241 28.50 35.42 -19.34
CA LEU A 241 28.77 34.09 -18.78
C LEU A 241 29.95 34.23 -17.81
N LEU A 242 29.69 34.19 -16.51
CA LEU A 242 30.72 34.52 -15.52
C LEU A 242 31.50 33.29 -15.04
N HIS A 243 30.85 32.14 -14.85
CA HIS A 243 31.52 30.97 -14.27
C HIS A 243 30.95 29.62 -14.75
N GLU A 244 31.82 28.83 -15.39
CA GLU A 244 31.63 27.41 -15.67
C GLU A 244 31.93 26.63 -14.36
N GLY A 245 30.96 25.85 -13.84
CA GLY A 245 31.19 24.92 -12.72
C GLY A 245 30.70 25.34 -11.32
N GLU A 246 30.00 26.46 -11.16
CA GLU A 246 29.30 26.75 -9.90
C GLU A 246 28.01 25.92 -9.76
N ARG A 247 27.68 25.48 -8.55
CA ARG A 247 26.40 24.79 -8.28
C ARG A 247 25.23 25.76 -8.38
N LYS A 248 24.07 25.30 -8.88
CA LYS A 248 22.83 26.09 -8.99
C LYS A 248 22.48 26.85 -7.71
N ALA A 249 22.64 26.22 -6.55
CA ALA A 249 22.32 26.83 -5.26
C ALA A 249 23.21 28.03 -4.90
N SER A 250 24.49 28.03 -5.29
CA SER A 250 25.40 29.17 -5.08
C SER A 250 25.04 30.31 -6.02
N CYS A 251 24.80 29.99 -7.30
CA CYS A 251 24.40 30.95 -8.33
C CYS A 251 23.11 31.70 -7.94
N LEU A 252 22.07 30.98 -7.52
CA LEU A 252 20.80 31.59 -7.11
C LEU A 252 20.92 32.40 -5.81
N LYS A 253 21.80 32.00 -4.88
CA LYS A 253 22.08 32.77 -3.66
C LYS A 253 22.78 34.09 -3.96
N ALA A 254 23.61 34.13 -5.01
CA ALA A 254 24.27 35.34 -5.47
C ALA A 254 23.33 36.28 -6.27
N GLY A 255 22.05 35.92 -6.44
CA GLY A 255 21.09 36.72 -7.23
C GLY A 255 21.29 36.61 -8.74
N MET A 256 22.08 35.63 -9.19
CA MET A 256 22.36 35.38 -10.60
C MET A 256 21.32 34.46 -11.24
N LEU A 257 21.26 34.48 -12.58
CA LEU A 257 20.35 33.65 -13.38
C LEU A 257 21.03 32.32 -13.75
N TRP A 258 20.33 31.22 -13.55
CA TRP A 258 20.79 29.88 -13.91
C TRP A 258 20.12 29.41 -15.19
N GLN A 259 20.91 28.99 -16.19
CA GLN A 259 20.39 28.35 -17.40
C GLN A 259 20.98 26.96 -17.52
N GLY A 260 20.13 25.94 -17.50
CA GLY A 260 20.54 24.55 -17.56
C GLY A 260 19.43 23.66 -18.07
N TRP A 261 19.77 22.39 -18.28
CA TRP A 261 18.82 21.39 -18.73
C TRP A 261 17.90 20.97 -17.58
N GLU A 262 16.72 21.59 -17.51
CA GLU A 262 15.72 21.25 -16.50
C GLU A 262 14.91 20.04 -16.98
N VAL A 263 14.95 18.93 -16.23
CA VAL A 263 14.07 17.77 -16.44
C VAL A 263 12.92 17.86 -15.44
N SER A 264 11.69 17.59 -15.90
CA SER A 264 10.53 17.63 -15.00
C SER A 264 10.52 16.44 -14.05
N GLU A 265 10.95 16.68 -12.81
CA GLU A 265 10.91 15.69 -11.73
C GLU A 265 9.48 15.24 -11.39
N ASP A 266 8.51 16.14 -11.53
CA ASP A 266 7.10 15.87 -11.25
C ASP A 266 6.51 14.89 -12.28
N THR A 267 6.80 15.11 -13.57
CA THR A 267 6.39 14.17 -14.63
C THR A 267 7.06 12.82 -14.46
N LEU A 268 8.36 12.78 -14.12
CA LEU A 268 9.08 11.54 -13.85
C LEU A 268 8.44 10.75 -12.69
N LEU A 269 8.13 11.43 -11.57
CA LEU A 269 7.49 10.82 -10.42
C LEU A 269 6.12 10.24 -10.77
N LEU A 270 5.26 11.02 -11.43
CA LEU A 270 3.90 10.61 -11.77
C LEU A 270 3.90 9.42 -12.74
N CYS A 271 4.75 9.45 -13.76
CA CYS A 271 4.88 8.34 -14.71
C CYS A 271 5.36 7.06 -14.01
N LEU A 272 6.38 7.13 -13.16
CA LEU A 272 6.85 5.97 -12.40
C LEU A 272 5.78 5.41 -11.47
N CYS A 273 5.01 6.26 -10.77
CA CYS A 273 3.94 5.81 -9.88
C CYS A 273 2.81 5.14 -10.66
N CYS A 274 2.41 5.70 -11.81
CA CYS A 274 1.37 5.11 -12.66
C CYS A 274 1.78 3.73 -13.17
N LEU A 275 3.01 3.58 -13.66
CA LEU A 275 3.53 2.31 -14.17
C LEU A 275 3.66 1.26 -13.06
N LEU A 276 4.17 1.65 -11.89
CA LEU A 276 4.24 0.78 -10.71
C LEU A 276 2.85 0.29 -10.28
N LEU A 277 1.88 1.20 -10.15
CA LEU A 277 0.50 0.85 -9.76
C LEU A 277 -0.14 -0.09 -10.78
N ALA A 278 -0.05 0.22 -12.07
CA ALA A 278 -0.63 -0.59 -13.13
C ALA A 278 -0.07 -2.03 -13.11
N GLU A 279 1.23 -2.20 -12.92
CA GLU A 279 1.85 -3.54 -12.90
C GLU A 279 1.48 -4.36 -11.67
N GLU A 280 1.58 -3.77 -10.47
CA GLU A 280 1.33 -4.49 -9.23
C GLU A 280 -0.16 -4.84 -9.07
N THR A 281 -1.06 -3.96 -9.51
CA THR A 281 -2.51 -4.19 -9.41
C THR A 281 -3.04 -5.16 -10.47
N ALA A 282 -2.40 -5.27 -11.63
CA ALA A 282 -2.82 -6.17 -12.71
C ALA A 282 -2.75 -7.67 -12.33
N VAL A 283 -2.05 -8.03 -11.24
CA VAL A 283 -1.97 -9.41 -10.74
C VAL A 283 -3.31 -9.90 -10.17
N LEU A 284 -4.19 -8.99 -9.74
CA LEU A 284 -5.45 -9.37 -9.09
C LEU A 284 -6.43 -10.05 -10.05
N GLY A 285 -6.50 -9.61 -11.31
CA GLY A 285 -7.42 -10.17 -12.31
C GLY A 285 -7.22 -11.68 -12.50
N PRO A 286 -6.01 -12.13 -12.88
CA PRO A 286 -5.70 -13.56 -12.98
C PRO A 286 -5.90 -14.33 -11.65
N TYR A 287 -5.61 -13.70 -10.51
CA TYR A 287 -5.83 -14.31 -9.20
C TYR A 287 -7.32 -14.60 -8.91
N LEU A 288 -8.21 -13.66 -9.25
CA LEU A 288 -9.65 -13.84 -9.12
C LEU A 288 -10.19 -14.87 -10.12
N ALA A 289 -9.67 -14.87 -11.36
CA ALA A 289 -10.04 -15.85 -12.38
C ALA A 289 -9.73 -17.30 -11.98
N LEU A 290 -8.69 -17.51 -11.17
CA LEU A 290 -8.34 -18.82 -10.59
C LEU A 290 -9.17 -19.21 -9.36
N GLY A 291 -10.16 -18.40 -8.96
CA GLY A 291 -10.99 -18.67 -7.78
C GLY A 291 -10.31 -18.37 -6.44
N GLY A 292 -9.29 -17.48 -6.44
CA GLY A 292 -8.60 -17.09 -5.22
C GLY A 292 -9.53 -16.45 -4.17
N PRO A 293 -9.41 -16.80 -2.87
CA PRO A 293 -10.25 -16.22 -1.83
C PRO A 293 -9.97 -14.72 -1.68
N SER A 294 -10.94 -13.89 -2.10
CA SER A 294 -10.84 -12.43 -2.07
C SER A 294 -11.70 -11.85 -0.96
N GLY A 295 -11.10 -11.70 0.22
CA GLY A 295 -11.76 -11.02 1.34
C GLY A 295 -12.06 -9.54 1.03
N PRO A 296 -13.07 -8.93 1.68
CA PRO A 296 -13.39 -7.51 1.52
C PRO A 296 -12.20 -6.54 1.69
N PRO A 297 -11.24 -6.76 2.63
CA PRO A 297 -10.10 -5.87 2.78
C PRO A 297 -9.18 -5.82 1.54
N LEU A 298 -8.97 -6.95 0.88
CA LEU A 298 -8.14 -7.03 -0.34
C LEU A 298 -8.80 -6.27 -1.49
N ARG A 299 -10.12 -6.46 -1.65
CA ARG A 299 -10.92 -5.79 -2.69
C ARG A 299 -10.95 -4.27 -2.48
N LEU A 300 -11.17 -3.82 -1.24
CA LEU A 300 -11.16 -2.39 -0.91
C LEU A 300 -9.80 -1.76 -1.20
N LEU A 301 -8.72 -2.44 -0.82
CA LEU A 301 -7.36 -1.95 -1.02
C LEU A 301 -6.97 -1.88 -2.50
N PHE A 302 -7.41 -2.85 -3.29
CA PHE A 302 -7.28 -2.78 -4.75
C PHE A 302 -8.02 -1.57 -5.33
N LEU A 303 -9.26 -1.30 -4.90
CA LEU A 303 -9.99 -0.12 -5.36
C LEU A 303 -9.31 1.19 -4.94
N LEU A 304 -8.71 1.23 -3.75
CA LEU A 304 -7.89 2.37 -3.34
C LEU A 304 -6.69 2.56 -4.29
N CYS A 305 -5.98 1.49 -4.66
CA CYS A 305 -4.91 1.56 -5.65
C CYS A 305 -5.40 2.03 -7.04
N VAL A 306 -6.56 1.54 -7.51
CA VAL A 306 -7.15 1.97 -8.80
C VAL A 306 -7.54 3.45 -8.75
N SER A 307 -8.14 3.91 -7.65
CA SER A 307 -8.47 5.32 -7.46
C SER A 307 -7.23 6.21 -7.43
N LEU A 308 -6.15 5.72 -6.80
CA LEU A 308 -4.88 6.42 -6.74
C LEU A 308 -4.21 6.50 -8.12
N LEU A 309 -4.27 5.42 -8.92
CA LEU A 309 -3.82 5.42 -10.31
C LEU A 309 -4.58 6.48 -11.13
N GLY A 310 -5.91 6.54 -11.01
CA GLY A 310 -6.73 7.56 -11.66
C GLY A 310 -6.34 8.98 -11.23
N LEU A 311 -6.09 9.20 -9.94
CA LEU A 311 -5.63 10.47 -9.40
C LEU A 311 -4.27 10.89 -10.00
N TRP A 312 -3.31 9.97 -10.11
CA TRP A 312 -2.01 10.27 -10.71
C TRP A 312 -2.11 10.60 -12.19
N LEU A 313 -2.93 9.87 -12.95
CA LEU A 313 -3.19 10.18 -14.36
C LEU A 313 -3.86 11.55 -14.51
N PHE A 314 -4.81 11.88 -13.64
CA PHE A 314 -5.45 13.19 -13.63
C PHE A 314 -4.45 14.32 -13.31
N LEU A 315 -3.61 14.14 -12.28
CA LEU A 315 -2.57 15.11 -11.92
C LEU A 315 -1.52 15.27 -13.02
N LEU A 316 -1.17 14.18 -13.71
CA LEU A 316 -0.28 14.22 -14.88
C LEU A 316 -0.91 15.01 -16.01
N LEU A 317 -2.19 14.76 -16.32
CA LEU A 317 -2.92 15.50 -17.35
C LEU A 317 -3.00 16.99 -17.00
N CYS A 318 -3.30 17.33 -15.74
CA CYS A 318 -3.32 18.71 -15.28
C CYS A 318 -1.93 19.37 -15.41
N LEU A 319 -0.86 18.68 -15.00
CA LEU A 319 0.51 19.18 -15.13
C LEU A 319 0.85 19.51 -16.58
N LEU A 320 0.51 18.61 -17.52
CA LEU A 320 0.80 18.78 -18.94
C LEU A 320 -0.06 19.87 -19.59
N ALA A 321 -1.34 19.99 -19.19
CA ALA A 321 -2.27 20.95 -19.77
C ALA A 321 -2.06 22.40 -19.26
N TYR A 322 -1.84 22.60 -17.96
CA TYR A 322 -1.73 23.94 -17.36
C TYR A 322 -0.30 24.48 -17.35
N PHE A 323 0.71 23.60 -17.27
CA PHE A 323 2.12 24.00 -17.21
C PHE A 323 2.94 23.31 -18.30
N PRO A 324 2.63 23.52 -19.59
CA PRO A 324 3.38 22.91 -20.68
C PRO A 324 4.83 23.41 -20.67
N GLN A 325 5.78 22.50 -20.48
CA GLN A 325 7.21 22.77 -20.54
C GLN A 325 7.88 21.72 -21.43
N PHE A 326 8.11 22.10 -22.69
CA PHE A 326 8.83 21.27 -23.65
C PHE A 326 10.29 21.74 -23.78
N PRO A 327 11.26 20.82 -23.85
CA PRO A 327 11.16 19.35 -23.82
C PRO A 327 11.22 18.73 -22.41
N SER A 328 11.32 19.52 -21.35
CA SER A 328 11.60 19.05 -19.98
C SER A 328 10.62 17.99 -19.46
N GLN A 329 9.33 18.12 -19.77
CA GLN A 329 8.29 17.16 -19.39
C GLN A 329 8.37 15.86 -20.18
N LEU A 330 8.69 15.94 -21.47
CA LEU A 330 8.85 14.77 -22.33
C LEU A 330 10.01 13.90 -21.84
N LEU A 331 11.12 14.54 -21.45
CA LEU A 331 12.30 13.85 -20.91
C LEU A 331 12.00 13.19 -19.57
N GLY A 332 11.27 13.88 -18.68
CA GLY A 332 10.83 13.30 -17.41
C GLY A 332 9.96 12.05 -17.62
N GLY A 333 9.01 12.10 -18.55
CA GLY A 333 8.18 10.97 -18.92
C GLY A 333 8.97 9.81 -19.55
N ALA A 334 9.90 10.12 -20.47
CA ALA A 334 10.77 9.13 -21.10
C ALA A 334 11.67 8.41 -20.09
N LEU A 335 12.29 9.14 -19.17
CA LEU A 335 13.08 8.56 -18.08
C LEU A 335 12.24 7.67 -17.15
N GLY A 336 10.99 8.06 -16.88
CA GLY A 336 10.04 7.21 -16.15
C GLY A 336 9.75 5.89 -16.89
N CYS A 337 9.47 5.95 -18.19
CA CYS A 337 9.24 4.76 -19.02
C CYS A 337 10.49 3.87 -19.13
N LEU A 338 11.68 4.46 -19.32
CA LEU A 338 12.95 3.73 -19.38
C LEU A 338 13.27 3.06 -18.04
N GLY A 339 13.07 3.76 -16.93
CA GLY A 339 13.25 3.22 -15.59
C GLY A 339 12.35 2.01 -15.33
N TRP A 340 11.08 2.12 -15.72
CA TRP A 340 10.15 0.99 -15.66
C TRP A 340 10.59 -0.18 -16.55
N ARG A 341 10.97 0.05 -17.82
CA ARG A 341 11.45 -1.01 -18.72
C ARG A 341 12.68 -1.71 -18.14
N GLY A 342 13.65 -0.95 -17.64
CA GLY A 342 14.85 -1.49 -17.01
C GLY A 342 14.53 -2.39 -15.81
N LEU A 343 13.60 -1.99 -14.96
CA LEU A 343 13.19 -2.78 -13.80
C LEU A 343 12.32 -3.99 -14.19
N TYR A 344 11.16 -3.75 -14.82
CA TYR A 344 10.16 -4.79 -15.05
C TYR A 344 10.49 -5.72 -16.23
N GLN A 345 11.06 -5.19 -17.33
CA GLN A 345 11.43 -6.00 -18.50
C GLN A 345 12.88 -6.49 -18.46
N GLY A 346 13.72 -5.96 -17.57
CA GLY A 346 15.13 -6.33 -17.43
C GLY A 346 15.43 -7.02 -16.10
N TRP A 347 15.48 -6.26 -15.01
CA TRP A 347 15.95 -6.74 -13.70
C TRP A 347 15.03 -7.82 -13.12
N TYR A 348 13.72 -7.60 -13.12
CA TYR A 348 12.74 -8.53 -12.55
C TYR A 348 12.56 -9.80 -13.39
N ARG A 349 13.09 -9.78 -14.63
CA ARG A 349 13.18 -10.94 -15.52
C ARG A 349 14.27 -11.93 -15.18
N LEU A 350 15.31 -11.48 -14.50
CA LEU A 350 16.43 -12.34 -14.10
C LEU A 350 15.95 -13.34 -13.05
N GLN A 351 16.56 -14.53 -13.05
CA GLN A 351 16.17 -15.65 -12.20
C GLN A 351 16.04 -15.23 -10.72
N PRO A 352 15.06 -15.77 -9.96
CA PRO A 352 14.77 -15.27 -8.63
C PRO A 352 15.92 -15.51 -7.63
N SER A 353 16.87 -14.58 -7.50
CA SER A 353 17.93 -14.55 -6.48
C SER A 353 17.55 -13.65 -5.29
N TRP A 354 18.36 -13.64 -4.22
CA TRP A 354 18.18 -12.73 -3.06
C TRP A 354 18.10 -11.24 -3.45
N CYS A 355 18.67 -10.86 -4.60
CA CYS A 355 18.65 -9.49 -5.13
C CYS A 355 17.60 -9.25 -6.24
N CYS A 356 16.91 -10.31 -6.71
CA CYS A 356 15.90 -10.23 -7.76
C CYS A 356 14.53 -10.67 -7.21
N PRO A 357 13.57 -9.75 -7.06
CA PRO A 357 12.28 -10.06 -6.46
C PRO A 357 11.34 -10.91 -7.34
N GLY A 358 11.66 -11.08 -8.63
CA GLY A 358 10.86 -11.85 -9.59
C GLY A 358 9.63 -11.09 -10.11
N TRP A 359 9.01 -11.61 -11.17
CA TRP A 359 7.91 -10.94 -11.85
C TRP A 359 6.64 -10.81 -10.98
N PRO A 360 5.78 -9.81 -11.26
CA PRO A 360 4.44 -9.73 -10.67
C PRO A 360 3.63 -11.00 -10.99
N GLY A 361 3.27 -11.79 -9.96
CA GLY A 361 2.46 -13.01 -10.09
C GLY A 361 3.25 -14.32 -10.17
N GLU A 362 4.58 -14.27 -10.29
CA GLU A 362 5.41 -15.48 -10.37
C GLU A 362 5.54 -16.17 -9.01
N GLY A 363 5.30 -17.49 -8.97
CA GLY A 363 5.18 -18.28 -7.73
C GLY A 363 3.79 -18.20 -7.05
N LEU A 364 2.89 -17.34 -7.52
CA LEU A 364 1.54 -17.14 -6.98
C LEU A 364 0.48 -18.02 -7.67
N LEU A 365 0.63 -18.24 -8.98
CA LEU A 365 -0.35 -18.96 -9.83
C LEU A 365 0.06 -20.41 -10.16
N ILE A 366 1.32 -20.79 -9.91
CA ILE A 366 1.89 -22.08 -10.34
C ILE A 366 1.49 -23.23 -9.39
N THR A 367 1.10 -22.96 -8.14
CA THR A 367 0.90 -24.02 -7.12
C THR A 367 -0.50 -24.60 -7.04
N THR A 368 -1.51 -24.02 -7.70
CA THR A 368 -2.88 -24.58 -7.70
C THR A 368 -3.06 -25.70 -8.75
N GLN A 369 -2.06 -25.93 -9.60
CA GLN A 369 -2.06 -26.94 -10.67
C GLN A 369 -1.20 -28.17 -10.31
N ARG A 370 -1.27 -28.66 -9.07
CA ARG A 370 -0.65 -29.94 -8.68
C ARG A 370 -1.70 -31.02 -8.39
N GLU A 371 -2.55 -31.26 -9.38
CA GLU A 371 -3.18 -32.55 -9.66
C GLU A 371 -2.42 -33.15 -10.88
N PRO A 372 -2.14 -34.46 -10.94
CA PRO A 372 -1.20 -35.01 -11.90
C PRO A 372 -1.81 -35.19 -13.30
N TYR A 373 -1.00 -34.86 -14.31
CA TYR A 373 -1.07 -35.33 -15.70
C TYR A 373 -2.00 -34.59 -16.69
N SER A 374 -1.40 -33.66 -17.45
CA SER A 374 -1.47 -33.58 -18.92
C SER A 374 -0.62 -32.40 -19.39
N GLU A 375 0.42 -32.67 -20.19
CA GLU A 375 1.28 -31.68 -20.85
C GLU A 375 0.52 -30.91 -21.95
N ARG A 376 -0.45 -30.09 -21.57
CA ARG A 376 -1.08 -29.15 -22.51
C ARG A 376 -1.61 -27.92 -21.76
N GLY A 377 -0.84 -26.84 -21.78
CA GLY A 377 -1.33 -25.52 -21.32
C GLY A 377 -0.34 -24.62 -20.58
N VAL A 378 0.94 -24.96 -20.46
CA VAL A 378 1.94 -24.13 -19.75
C VAL A 378 2.30 -22.83 -20.50
N HIS A 379 1.75 -22.61 -21.71
CA HIS A 379 2.14 -21.50 -22.58
C HIS A 379 1.14 -20.34 -22.73
N ASP A 380 -0.06 -20.41 -22.15
CA ASP A 380 -1.14 -19.50 -22.59
C ASP A 380 -1.62 -18.46 -21.57
N VAL A 381 -1.07 -18.43 -20.34
CA VAL A 381 -1.51 -17.45 -19.32
C VAL A 381 -0.79 -16.10 -19.44
N TRP A 382 0.37 -16.06 -20.09
CA TRP A 382 1.12 -14.82 -20.29
C TRP A 382 1.62 -14.71 -21.73
N PRO A 383 1.15 -13.72 -22.52
CA PRO A 383 1.74 -13.48 -23.82
C PRO A 383 3.21 -13.11 -23.63
N LYS A 384 4.08 -13.80 -24.36
CA LYS A 384 5.46 -13.36 -24.59
C LYS A 384 5.38 -11.93 -25.17
N TYR A 385 6.02 -10.99 -24.46
CA TYR A 385 6.10 -9.59 -24.85
C TYR A 385 6.76 -9.39 -26.21
#